data_AF-A0A1V5U6I9-F1
#
_entry.id   AF-A0A1V5U6I9-F1
#
_cell.length_a   1.000
_cell.length_b   1.000
_cell.length_c   1.000
_cell.angle_alpha   90.00
_cell.angle_beta   90.00
_cell.angle_gamma   90.00
#
_symmetry.space_group_name_H-M   'P 1'
#
loop_
_entity.id
_entity.type
_entity.pdbx_description
1 polymer ?
#
loop_
_entity_poly.entity_id
_entity_poly.type
_entity_poly.pdbx_seq_one_letter_code
_entity_poly.pdbx_strand_id
1 'polypeptide(L)'
;MHGFRSNAQIAAALQEHGCILSLAPAYVVHMESFPSYVRRDSFLLETDDGKDSIESLYDRTARAGGWEPGELKKLLSATFLRLFRPVS
;
A
#
# COMPACT_ATOMS: atom_id res chain seq x y z
N MET A 1 -4.06 7.76 -4.43
CA MET A 1 -3.92 8.68 -3.28
C MET A 1 -2.60 8.42 -2.61
N HIS A 2 -1.64 9.29 -2.91
CA HIS A 2 -0.34 9.38 -2.26
C HIS A 2 -0.52 9.76 -0.78
N GLY A 3 0.32 9.25 0.11
CA GLY A 3 0.36 9.61 1.53
C GLY A 3 -0.85 9.15 2.35
N PHE A 4 -1.53 8.07 1.96
CA PHE A 4 -2.77 7.66 2.61
C PHE A 4 -2.53 7.23 4.07
N ARG A 5 -3.18 7.94 5.00
CA ARG A 5 -3.14 7.72 6.45
C ARG A 5 -4.48 8.01 7.14
N SER A 6 -5.58 7.93 6.39
CA SER A 6 -6.91 8.31 6.86
C SER A 6 -7.75 7.10 7.31
N ASN A 7 -9.01 7.33 7.64
CA ASN A 7 -9.93 6.32 8.17
C ASN A 7 -10.62 5.47 7.09
N ALA A 8 -11.35 4.45 7.53
CA ALA A 8 -12.06 3.49 6.67
C ALA A 8 -13.11 4.13 5.75
N GLN A 9 -13.80 5.19 6.19
CA GLN A 9 -14.84 5.86 5.39
C GLN A 9 -14.22 6.54 4.17
N ILE A 10 -13.10 7.24 4.37
CA ILE A 10 -12.37 7.90 3.28
C ILE A 10 -11.72 6.86 2.37
N ALA A 11 -11.15 5.77 2.93
CA ALA A 11 -10.61 4.67 2.14
C ALA A 11 -11.68 4.05 1.21
N ALA A 12 -12.87 3.78 1.73
CA ALA A 12 -13.97 3.21 0.97
C ALA A 12 -14.38 4.12 -0.20
N ALA A 13 -14.66 5.40 0.08
CA ALA A 13 -15.05 6.37 -0.95
C ALA A 13 -14.00 6.48 -2.08
N LEU A 14 -12.71 6.56 -1.72
CA LEU A 14 -11.64 6.63 -2.71
C LEU A 14 -11.58 5.37 -3.58
N GLN A 15 -11.68 4.19 -2.98
CA GLN A 15 -11.61 2.91 -3.70
C GLN A 15 -12.86 2.66 -4.56
N GLU A 16 -14.04 3.15 -4.14
CA GLU A 16 -15.27 3.14 -4.95
C GLU A 16 -15.12 3.98 -6.23
N HIS A 17 -14.37 5.08 -6.16
CA HIS A 17 -14.03 5.89 -7.32
C HIS A 17 -12.78 5.41 -8.09
N GLY A 18 -12.33 4.18 -7.84
CA GLY A 18 -11.20 3.57 -8.55
C GLY A 18 -9.82 4.09 -8.13
N CYS A 19 -9.72 4.86 -7.04
CA CYS A 19 -8.42 5.29 -6.54
C CYS A 19 -7.68 4.14 -5.87
N ILE A 20 -6.39 4.04 -6.14
CA ILE A 20 -5.47 3.17 -5.40
C ILE A 20 -4.86 3.95 -4.24
N LEU A 21 -4.79 3.33 -3.06
CA LEU A 21 -4.22 3.93 -1.85
C LEU A 21 -2.73 3.60 -1.77
N SER A 22 -1.88 4.61 -1.61
CA SER A 22 -0.46 4.44 -1.31
C SER A 22 -0.24 4.72 0.16
N LEU A 23 0.17 3.70 0.93
CA LEU A 23 0.24 3.79 2.39
C LEU A 23 1.50 4.52 2.84
N ALA A 24 1.32 5.57 3.64
CA ALA A 24 2.44 6.37 4.14
C ALA A 24 3.29 5.59 5.17
N PRO A 25 4.61 5.83 5.26
CA PRO A 25 5.47 5.17 6.26
C PRO A 25 4.95 5.34 7.68
N ALA A 26 4.56 6.56 8.06
CA ALA A 26 4.03 6.88 9.40
C ALA A 26 2.79 6.05 9.78
N TYR A 27 2.05 5.55 8.78
CA TYR A 27 0.94 4.65 9.00
C TYR A 27 1.40 3.18 9.08
N VAL A 28 2.31 2.77 8.19
CA VAL A 28 2.83 1.38 8.12
C VAL A 28 3.68 0.99 9.33
N VAL A 29 4.48 1.91 9.89
CA VAL A 29 5.38 1.59 11.01
C VAL A 29 4.64 1.22 12.30
N HIS A 30 3.38 1.67 12.44
CA HIS A 30 2.51 1.38 13.58
C HIS A 30 1.44 0.32 13.26
N MET A 31 1.51 -0.31 12.08
CA MET A 31 0.54 -1.30 11.64
C MET A 31 0.80 -2.66 12.31
N GLU A 32 -0.13 -3.10 13.16
CA GLU A 32 -0.11 -4.45 13.75
C GLU A 32 -0.77 -5.49 12.85
N SER A 33 -1.83 -5.09 12.14
CA SER A 33 -2.55 -5.92 11.18
C SER A 33 -2.90 -5.11 9.94
N PHE A 34 -2.96 -5.79 8.79
CA PHE A 34 -3.31 -5.11 7.55
C PHE A 34 -4.76 -4.60 7.61
N PRO A 35 -5.01 -3.31 7.35
CA PRO A 35 -6.33 -2.71 7.51
C PRO A 35 -7.36 -3.38 6.60
N SER A 36 -8.46 -3.84 7.19
CA SER A 36 -9.55 -4.53 6.48
C SER A 36 -10.24 -3.67 5.42
N TYR A 37 -10.14 -2.34 5.54
CA TYR A 37 -10.71 -1.37 4.61
C TYR A 37 -9.81 -1.06 3.41
N VAL A 38 -8.55 -1.51 3.40
CA VAL A 38 -7.68 -1.39 2.23
C VAL A 38 -7.83 -2.65 1.39
N ARG A 39 -8.10 -2.44 0.10
CA ARG A 39 -8.16 -3.53 -0.87
C ARG A 39 -6.80 -4.20 -1.00
N ARG A 40 -6.73 -5.45 -0.52
CA ARG A 40 -5.52 -6.28 -0.51
C ARG A 40 -4.93 -6.49 -1.91
N ASP A 41 -5.75 -6.44 -2.95
CA ASP A 41 -5.38 -6.63 -4.36
C ASP A 41 -4.98 -5.33 -5.08
N SER A 42 -5.03 -4.18 -4.41
CA SER A 42 -4.95 -2.89 -5.07
C SER A 42 -4.52 -1.75 -4.14
N PHE A 43 -3.24 -1.78 -3.75
CA PHE A 43 -2.59 -0.71 -2.97
C PHE A 43 -1.13 -0.53 -3.38
N LEU A 44 -0.50 0.54 -2.90
CA LEU A 44 0.92 0.83 -3.04
C LEU A 44 1.55 1.10 -1.68
N LEU A 45 2.89 1.02 -1.63
CA LEU A 45 3.70 1.51 -0.53
C LEU A 45 4.66 2.57 -1.07
N GLU A 46 5.02 3.50 -0.19
CA GLU A 46 5.94 4.59 -0.51
C GLU A 46 6.78 4.93 0.71
N THR A 47 7.95 5.51 0.46
CA THR A 47 8.81 6.08 1.50
C THR A 47 8.55 7.57 1.72
N ASP A 48 8.02 8.26 0.70
CA ASP A 48 8.09 9.72 0.63
C ASP A 48 9.53 10.18 0.91
N ASP A 49 9.75 11.23 1.72
CA ASP A 49 11.05 11.64 2.26
C ASP A 49 11.37 11.02 3.65
N GLY A 50 10.70 9.91 3.99
CA GLY A 50 10.85 9.22 5.26
C GLY A 50 12.22 8.56 5.48
N LYS A 51 12.55 8.24 6.73
CA LYS A 51 13.79 7.55 7.10
C LYS A 51 13.74 6.03 6.89
N ASP A 52 12.54 5.45 6.83
CA ASP A 52 12.35 4.02 6.62
C ASP A 52 12.63 3.65 5.16
N SER A 53 13.39 2.59 4.95
CA SER A 53 13.62 2.06 3.60
C SER A 53 12.38 1.36 3.08
N ILE A 54 12.22 1.32 1.75
CA ILE A 54 11.10 0.63 1.12
C ILE A 54 11.09 -0.87 1.46
N GLU A 55 12.26 -1.48 1.64
CA GLU A 55 12.41 -2.87 2.06
C GLU A 55 11.83 -3.10 3.47
N SER A 56 12.09 -2.20 4.41
CA SER A 56 11.51 -2.29 5.76
C SER A 56 9.98 -2.20 5.72
N LEU A 57 9.43 -1.34 4.84
CA LEU A 57 7.99 -1.21 4.66
C LEU A 57 7.36 -2.45 4.03
N TYR A 58 8.05 -3.11 3.10
CA TYR A 58 7.63 -4.41 2.57
C TYR A 58 7.55 -5.46 3.67
N ASP A 59 8.60 -5.61 4.47
CA ASP A 59 8.65 -6.66 5.50
C ASP A 59 7.57 -6.46 6.57
N ARG A 60 7.34 -5.20 6.99
CA ARG A 60 6.28 -4.86 7.96
C ARG A 60 4.89 -5.15 7.39
N THR A 61 4.63 -4.70 6.17
CA THR A 61 3.32 -4.89 5.53
C THR A 61 3.04 -6.36 5.26
N ALA A 62 4.05 -7.11 4.82
CA ALA A 62 3.96 -8.55 4.58
C ALA A 62 3.57 -9.28 5.88
N ARG A 63 4.27 -8.97 6.98
CA ARG A 63 3.96 -9.52 8.30
C ARG A 63 2.55 -9.17 8.77
N ALA A 64 2.17 -7.88 8.71
CA ALA A 64 0.88 -7.41 9.19
C ALA A 64 -0.30 -8.01 8.41
N GLY A 65 -0.11 -8.31 7.13
CA GLY A 65 -1.16 -8.92 6.31
C GLY A 65 -1.04 -10.41 6.09
N GLY A 66 -0.02 -11.08 6.64
CA GLY A 66 0.18 -12.52 6.44
C GLY A 66 0.53 -12.90 5.01
N TRP A 67 1.34 -12.09 4.33
CA TRP A 67 1.94 -12.43 3.03
C TRP A 67 3.37 -12.90 3.21
N GLU A 68 3.83 -13.74 2.28
CA GLU A 68 5.27 -13.89 2.07
C GLU A 68 5.85 -12.61 1.45
N PRO A 69 7.05 -12.14 1.83
CA PRO A 69 7.63 -10.90 1.30
C PRO A 69 7.71 -10.85 -0.23
N GLY A 70 7.98 -12.00 -0.87
CA GLY A 70 8.02 -12.12 -2.33
C GLY A 70 6.66 -11.96 -3.00
N GLU A 71 5.57 -12.40 -2.35
CA GLU A 71 4.21 -12.25 -2.87
C GLU A 71 3.77 -10.79 -2.83
N LEU A 72 4.02 -10.12 -1.71
CA LEU A 72 3.74 -8.70 -1.56
C LEU A 72 4.46 -7.88 -2.63
N LYS A 73 5.76 -8.12 -2.84
CA LYS A 73 6.54 -7.41 -3.87
C LYS A 73 5.97 -7.60 -5.27
N LYS A 74 5.53 -8.82 -5.62
CA LYS A 74 4.88 -9.10 -6.91
C LYS A 74 3.56 -8.34 -7.05
N LEU A 75 2.73 -8.34 -6.01
CA LEU A 75 1.46 -7.62 -5.98
C LEU A 75 1.64 -6.11 -6.17
N LEU A 76 2.58 -5.52 -5.44
CA LEU A 76 2.87 -4.09 -5.52
C LEU A 76 3.46 -3.71 -6.88
N SER A 77 4.37 -4.53 -7.41
CA SER A 77 4.93 -4.33 -8.75
C SER A 77 3.86 -4.40 -9.84
N ALA A 78 2.97 -5.40 -9.79
CA ALA A 78 1.85 -5.50 -10.73
C ALA A 78 0.90 -4.30 -10.63
N THR A 79 0.60 -3.84 -9.42
CA THR A 79 -0.25 -2.66 -9.18
C THR A 79 0.41 -1.39 -9.71
N PHE A 80 1.72 -1.21 -9.47
CA PHE A 80 2.49 -0.08 -9.98
C PHE A 80 2.51 -0.05 -11.51
N LEU A 81 2.83 -1.18 -12.16
CA LEU A 81 2.84 -1.27 -13.61
C LEU A 81 1.46 -1.02 -14.21
N ARG A 82 0.38 -1.48 -13.57
CA ARG A 82 -0.98 -1.20 -14.03
C ARG A 82 -1.31 0.31 -14.02
N LEU A 83 -0.80 1.05 -13.04
CA LEU A 83 -1.08 2.48 -12.88
C LEU A 83 -0.19 3.37 -13.74
N PHE A 84 1.10 3.06 -13.82
CA PHE A 84 2.11 3.98 -14.36
C PHE A 84 2.71 3.52 -15.68
N ARG A 85 2.39 2.31 -16.16
CA ARG A 85 2.89 1.89 -17.47
C ARG A 85 2.15 2.67 -18.57
N PRO A 86 2.86 3.31 -19.51
CA PRO A 86 2.23 3.97 -20.64
C PRO A 86 1.39 2.96 -21.43
N VAL A 87 0.17 3.35 -21.80
CA VAL A 87 -0.56 2.66 -22.87
C VAL A 87 0.16 3.06 -24.15
N SER A 88 0.82 2.09 -24.77
CA SER A 88 1.53 2.27 -26.05
C SER A 88 0.53 2.32 -27.20
#